data_AF-A0A370EEY2-F1
#
_entry.id   AF-A0A370EEY2-F1
#
_cell.length_a   1.000
_cell.length_b   1.000
_cell.length_c   1.000
_cell.angle_alpha   90.00
_cell.angle_beta   90.00
_cell.angle_gamma   90.00
#
_symmetry.space_group_name_H-M   'P 1'
#
loop_
_entity.id
_entity.type
_entity.pdbx_description
1 polymer ?
#
loop_
_entity_poly.entity_id
_entity_poly.type
_entity_poly.pdbx_seq_one_letter_code
_entity_poly.pdbx_strand_id
1 'polypeptide(L)'
;MKTIISILALLATLHISAQDKDFKETSEYIVGKVKKYSLRFNEDTDLKVDSVLISETGEITLNYNKKKGKDVKDPYQFNIFNLNKEEFYNDLGKCKCGITLYNDTITFWVKKEEGVSIKVVDSQAEMLYKAFVYLQTLKEKKDRFARE
;
A
#
# COMPACT_ATOMS: atom_id res chain seq x y z
N MET A 1 -34.73 -33.10 -24.80
CA MET A 1 -34.23 -31.80 -25.28
C MET A 1 -33.19 -31.28 -24.29
N LYS A 2 -31.96 -31.12 -24.81
CA LYS A 2 -30.77 -30.39 -24.35
C LYS A 2 -30.71 -29.86 -22.91
N THR A 3 -29.91 -30.55 -22.09
CA THR A 3 -29.19 -30.05 -20.92
C THR A 3 -28.16 -29.00 -21.36
N ILE A 4 -28.39 -27.73 -21.06
CA ILE A 4 -27.37 -26.67 -21.20
C ILE A 4 -27.47 -25.74 -20.00
N ILE A 5 -27.01 -26.18 -18.83
CA ILE A 5 -26.57 -25.26 -17.77
C ILE A 5 -25.52 -26.03 -16.96
N SER A 6 -24.25 -25.64 -17.02
CA SER A 6 -23.20 -25.87 -15.99
C SER A 6 -21.77 -25.65 -16.51
N ILE A 7 -21.48 -24.51 -17.14
CA ILE A 7 -20.06 -24.13 -17.44
C ILE A 7 -19.68 -22.77 -16.80
N LEU A 8 -20.65 -21.92 -16.42
CA LEU A 8 -20.32 -20.61 -15.84
C LEU A 8 -19.78 -20.64 -14.40
N ALA A 9 -20.02 -21.69 -13.61
CA ALA A 9 -19.56 -21.74 -12.22
C ALA A 9 -18.07 -22.12 -12.05
N LEU A 10 -17.43 -22.69 -13.07
CA LEU A 10 -16.03 -23.14 -12.97
C LEU A 10 -15.01 -22.02 -13.23
N LEU A 11 -15.41 -20.96 -13.92
CA LEU A 11 -14.56 -19.81 -14.20
C LEU A 11 -14.44 -18.89 -12.97
N ALA A 12 -15.49 -18.74 -12.16
CA ALA A 12 -15.46 -17.86 -11.00
C ALA A 12 -14.48 -18.32 -9.89
N THR A 13 -14.32 -19.62 -9.68
CA THR A 13 -13.46 -20.16 -8.61
C THR A 13 -11.96 -20.03 -8.90
N LEU A 14 -11.56 -20.10 -10.18
CA LEU A 14 -10.16 -19.88 -10.58
C LEU A 14 -9.70 -18.44 -10.36
N HIS A 15 -10.55 -17.46 -10.66
CA HIS A 15 -10.20 -16.04 -10.58
C HIS A 15 -10.00 -15.57 -9.13
N ILE A 16 -10.83 -16.06 -8.19
CA ILE A 16 -10.72 -15.70 -6.76
C ILE A 16 -9.36 -16.18 -6.21
N SER A 17 -8.96 -17.42 -6.53
CA SER A 17 -7.70 -18.00 -6.03
C SER A 17 -6.44 -17.31 -6.58
N ALA A 18 -6.47 -16.81 -7.82
CA ALA A 18 -5.35 -16.12 -8.44
C ALA A 18 -5.15 -14.72 -7.84
N GLN A 19 -6.23 -13.99 -7.60
CA GLN A 19 -6.19 -12.65 -7.04
C GLN A 19 -5.76 -12.64 -5.56
N ASP A 20 -6.22 -13.61 -4.77
CA ASP A 20 -5.78 -13.76 -3.38
C ASP A 20 -4.29 -14.14 -3.31
N LYS A 21 -3.78 -14.92 -4.28
CA LYS A 21 -2.35 -15.21 -4.43
C LYS A 21 -1.55 -13.96 -4.79
N ASP A 22 -2.02 -13.15 -5.74
CA ASP A 22 -1.38 -11.88 -6.12
C ASP A 22 -1.33 -10.89 -4.94
N PHE A 23 -2.38 -10.83 -4.11
CA PHE A 23 -2.43 -9.96 -2.93
C PHE A 23 -1.39 -10.40 -1.88
N LYS A 24 -1.35 -11.70 -1.58
CA LYS A 24 -0.41 -12.25 -0.60
C LYS A 24 1.05 -12.05 -1.05
N GLU A 25 1.37 -12.39 -2.29
CA GLU A 25 2.73 -12.24 -2.84
C GLU A 25 3.17 -10.77 -2.86
N THR A 26 2.28 -9.85 -3.26
CA THR A 26 2.55 -8.40 -3.23
C THR A 26 2.76 -7.91 -1.80
N SER A 27 1.95 -8.36 -0.85
CA SER A 27 2.07 -7.98 0.56
C SER A 27 3.39 -8.46 1.16
N GLU A 28 3.76 -9.72 0.93
CA GLU A 28 5.03 -10.30 1.37
C GLU A 28 6.24 -9.57 0.76
N TYR A 29 6.15 -9.22 -0.52
CA TYR A 29 7.17 -8.41 -1.19
C TYR A 29 7.35 -7.06 -0.50
N ILE A 30 6.26 -6.32 -0.25
CA ILE A 30 6.28 -5.02 0.42
C ILE A 30 6.90 -5.14 1.81
N VAL A 31 6.45 -6.11 2.62
CA VAL A 31 6.94 -6.36 3.97
C VAL A 31 8.46 -6.62 3.97
N GLY A 32 8.93 -7.47 3.05
CA GLY A 32 10.35 -7.78 2.91
C GLY A 32 11.20 -6.57 2.48
N LYS A 33 10.69 -5.73 1.58
CA LYS A 33 11.39 -4.55 1.08
C LYS A 33 11.45 -3.42 2.12
N VAL A 34 10.35 -3.11 2.80
CA VAL A 34 10.33 -2.08 3.87
C VAL A 34 11.33 -2.43 4.96
N LYS A 35 11.29 -3.69 5.44
CA LYS A 35 12.23 -4.16 6.48
C LYS A 35 13.70 -4.02 6.08
N LYS A 36 14.02 -4.24 4.80
CA LYS A 36 15.40 -4.24 4.30
C LYS A 36 15.91 -2.85 3.92
N TYR A 37 15.03 -1.98 3.43
CA TYR A 37 15.45 -0.76 2.72
C TYR A 37 14.85 0.54 3.26
N SER A 38 14.03 0.51 4.33
CA SER A 38 13.57 1.74 4.96
C SER A 38 14.70 2.51 5.64
N LEU A 39 14.67 3.83 5.50
CA LEU A 39 15.63 4.78 6.04
C LEU A 39 14.97 5.70 7.08
N ARG A 40 15.78 6.48 7.79
CA ARG A 40 15.30 7.57 8.65
C ARG A 40 14.67 8.68 7.81
N PHE A 41 13.64 9.33 8.33
CA PHE A 41 12.99 10.45 7.62
C PHE A 41 13.94 11.64 7.43
N ASN A 42 14.63 12.04 8.50
CA ASN A 42 15.68 13.08 8.51
C ASN A 42 16.89 12.57 9.35
N GLU A 43 18.07 13.12 9.14
CA GLU A 43 19.26 12.87 9.99
C GLU A 43 18.98 13.20 11.46
N ASP A 44 18.18 14.23 11.71
CA ASP A 44 17.81 14.69 13.05
C ASP A 44 16.68 13.87 13.70
N THR A 45 15.98 13.03 12.92
CA THR A 45 14.93 12.14 13.46
C THR A 45 15.42 10.72 13.47
N ASP A 46 15.45 10.11 14.65
CA ASP A 46 15.75 8.68 14.79
C ASP A 46 14.63 7.77 14.25
N LEU A 47 13.56 8.37 13.72
CA LEU A 47 12.36 7.70 13.24
C LEU A 47 12.57 7.10 11.85
N LYS A 48 12.38 5.78 11.74
CA LYS A 48 12.27 5.00 10.49
C LYS A 48 11.14 4.00 10.63
N VAL A 49 10.55 3.59 9.52
CA VAL A 49 9.60 2.47 9.51
C VAL A 49 10.40 1.18 9.63
N ASP A 50 10.23 0.43 10.72
CA ASP A 50 10.96 -0.82 10.95
C ASP A 50 10.27 -2.02 10.30
N SER A 51 8.94 -1.95 10.18
CA SER A 51 8.10 -3.01 9.68
C SER A 51 6.75 -2.44 9.28
N VAL A 52 6.11 -3.15 8.36
CA VAL A 52 4.76 -2.88 7.89
C VAL A 52 3.95 -4.16 8.06
N LEU A 53 2.70 -4.01 8.52
CA LEU A 53 1.71 -5.08 8.50
C LEU A 53 0.64 -4.71 7.47
N ILE A 54 0.20 -5.68 6.68
CA ILE A 54 -0.81 -5.49 5.63
C ILE A 54 -1.88 -6.55 5.85
N SER A 55 -3.10 -6.13 6.18
CA SER A 55 -4.24 -7.02 6.30
C SER A 55 -4.90 -7.27 4.94
N GLU A 56 -5.66 -8.35 4.82
CA GLU A 56 -6.48 -8.65 3.62
C GLU A 56 -7.55 -7.57 3.34
N THR A 57 -7.93 -6.79 4.35
CA THR A 57 -8.87 -5.67 4.19
C THR A 57 -8.19 -4.39 3.70
N GLY A 58 -6.86 -4.41 3.52
CA GLY A 58 -6.04 -3.28 3.08
C GLY A 58 -5.59 -2.35 4.19
N GLU A 59 -5.77 -2.74 5.44
CA GLU A 59 -5.21 -2.00 6.56
C GLU A 59 -3.69 -2.14 6.55
N ILE A 60 -3.01 -1.01 6.53
CA ILE A 60 -1.57 -0.88 6.61
C ILE A 60 -1.24 -0.32 7.99
N THR A 61 -0.44 -1.06 8.75
CA THR A 61 0.15 -0.60 10.00
C THR A 61 1.64 -0.34 9.79
N LEU A 62 2.07 0.90 9.93
CA LEU A 62 3.48 1.29 9.91
C LEU A 62 4.00 1.30 11.35
N ASN A 63 4.90 0.36 11.65
CA ASN A 63 5.61 0.34 12.92
C ASN A 63 6.92 1.10 12.77
N TYR A 64 7.21 1.95 13.74
CA TYR A 64 8.41 2.75 13.75
C TYR A 64 9.41 2.19 14.78
N ASN A 65 10.69 2.31 14.48
CA ASN A 65 11.73 1.88 15.40
C ASN A 65 11.65 2.65 16.73
N LYS A 66 11.26 1.98 17.81
CA LYS A 66 11.29 2.53 19.15
C LYS A 66 12.74 2.59 19.63
N LYS A 67 13.43 3.72 19.48
CA LYS A 67 14.66 3.97 20.25
C LYS A 67 14.35 4.86 21.43
N LYS A 68 14.79 4.42 22.63
CA LYS A 68 14.58 5.06 23.93
C LYS A 68 14.81 6.57 23.88
N GLY A 69 13.70 7.31 23.87
CA GLY A 69 13.59 8.76 23.84
C GLY A 69 12.12 9.05 23.59
N LYS A 70 11.51 9.85 24.46
CA LYS A 70 10.06 10.06 24.51
C LYS A 70 9.53 10.51 23.14
N ASP A 71 8.31 10.06 22.83
CA ASP A 71 7.43 10.61 21.79
C ASP A 71 7.47 10.01 20.37
N VAL A 72 7.84 8.74 20.22
CA VAL A 72 7.37 8.00 19.02
C VAL A 72 5.95 7.52 19.29
N LYS A 73 4.98 8.25 18.73
CA LYS A 73 3.55 7.90 18.72
C LYS A 73 3.33 6.46 18.26
N ASP A 74 2.20 5.90 18.69
CA ASP A 74 1.67 4.60 18.29
C ASP A 74 1.85 4.30 16.80
N PRO A 75 1.95 3.00 16.41
CA PRO A 75 2.02 2.64 15.01
C PRO A 75 0.92 3.34 14.20
N TYR A 76 1.29 3.89 13.04
CA TYR A 76 0.36 4.65 12.23
C TYR A 76 -0.44 3.69 11.35
N GLN A 77 -1.76 3.76 11.43
CA GLN A 77 -2.67 2.87 10.72
C GLN A 77 -3.50 3.64 9.70
N PHE A 78 -3.64 3.08 8.50
CA PHE A 78 -4.51 3.60 7.45
C PHE A 78 -4.96 2.47 6.54
N ASN A 79 -6.03 2.68 5.77
CA ASN A 79 -6.46 1.71 4.77
C ASN A 79 -6.07 2.18 3.37
N ILE A 80 -5.30 1.36 2.63
CA ILE A 80 -4.78 1.71 1.30
C ILE A 80 -5.90 1.96 0.27
N PHE A 81 -7.08 1.39 0.49
CA PHE A 81 -8.23 1.55 -0.40
C PHE A 81 -9.04 2.82 -0.11
N ASN A 82 -8.81 3.43 1.06
CA ASN A 82 -9.50 4.65 1.52
C ASN A 82 -8.60 5.90 1.44
N LEU A 83 -7.51 5.85 0.67
CA LEU A 83 -6.64 7.02 0.48
C LEU A 83 -7.39 8.14 -0.24
N ASN A 84 -6.98 9.39 0.03
CA ASN A 84 -7.55 10.58 -0.58
C ASN A 84 -7.41 10.50 -2.11
N LYS A 85 -8.53 10.65 -2.82
CA LYS A 85 -8.58 10.63 -4.29
C LYS A 85 -8.68 12.03 -4.91
N GLU A 86 -8.88 13.05 -4.08
CA GLU A 86 -8.96 14.44 -4.55
C GLU A 86 -7.55 14.92 -4.92
N GLU A 87 -7.38 15.37 -6.17
CA GLU A 87 -6.13 15.97 -6.63
C GLU A 87 -5.92 17.33 -5.95
N PHE A 88 -4.73 17.53 -5.39
CA PHE A 88 -4.24 18.83 -4.99
C PHE A 88 -2.75 18.93 -5.29
N TYR A 89 -2.19 20.13 -5.31
CA TYR A 89 -0.84 20.37 -5.82
C TYR A 89 0.05 20.94 -4.72
N ASN A 90 1.35 20.62 -4.72
CA ASN A 90 2.33 21.32 -3.89
C ASN A 90 2.87 22.58 -4.58
N ASP A 91 3.74 23.31 -3.87
CA ASP A 91 4.43 24.50 -4.39
C ASP A 91 5.26 24.24 -5.66
N LEU A 92 5.52 22.97 -5.99
CA LEU A 92 6.23 22.53 -7.20
C LEU A 92 5.28 22.04 -8.32
N GLY A 93 3.96 22.21 -8.17
CA GLY A 93 2.96 21.77 -9.16
C GLY A 93 2.81 20.25 -9.28
N LYS A 94 3.24 19.46 -8.29
CA LYS A 94 3.07 18.00 -8.31
C LYS A 94 1.74 17.61 -7.68
N CYS A 95 0.96 16.80 -8.41
CA CYS A 95 -0.29 16.24 -7.92
C CYS A 95 -0.05 15.34 -6.70
N LYS A 96 -0.89 15.51 -5.68
CA LYS A 96 -0.92 14.79 -4.41
C LYS A 96 -2.28 14.14 -4.28
N CYS A 97 -2.34 12.85 -4.56
CA CYS A 97 -3.53 12.02 -4.34
C CYS A 97 -3.08 10.56 -4.25
N GLY A 98 -3.82 9.74 -3.51
CA GLY A 98 -3.56 8.31 -3.36
C GLY A 98 -2.15 8.07 -2.82
N ILE A 99 -1.29 7.53 -3.70
CA ILE A 99 0.09 7.20 -3.41
C ILE A 99 0.98 8.00 -4.37
N THR A 100 1.94 8.74 -3.82
CA THR A 100 2.91 9.51 -4.62
C THR A 100 4.33 9.09 -4.30
N LEU A 101 5.22 9.25 -5.28
CA LEU A 101 6.66 9.05 -5.14
C LEU A 101 7.37 10.38 -5.48
N TYR A 102 8.18 10.86 -4.54
CA TYR A 102 9.10 11.99 -4.77
C TYR A 102 10.49 11.61 -4.28
N ASN A 103 11.46 11.55 -5.21
CA ASN A 103 12.79 11.00 -4.96
C ASN A 103 12.69 9.59 -4.34
N ASP A 104 13.13 9.47 -3.10
CA ASP A 104 13.23 8.24 -2.34
C ASP A 104 12.10 8.08 -1.29
N THR A 105 11.10 8.96 -1.36
CA THR A 105 10.01 9.05 -0.40
C THR A 105 8.68 8.70 -1.04
N ILE A 106 8.05 7.64 -0.51
CA ILE A 106 6.69 7.23 -0.85
C ILE A 106 5.74 7.89 0.14
N THR A 107 4.72 8.60 -0.34
CA THR A 107 3.72 9.25 0.52
C THR A 107 2.33 8.71 0.22
N PHE A 108 1.63 8.28 1.27
CA PHE A 108 0.24 7.87 1.27
C PHE A 108 -0.62 9.04 1.77
N TRP A 109 -1.40 9.64 0.89
CA TRP A 109 -2.28 10.76 1.22
C TRP A 109 -3.57 10.24 1.85
N VAL A 110 -3.66 10.27 3.17
CA VAL A 110 -4.81 9.75 3.93
C VAL A 110 -5.98 10.73 3.96
N LYS A 111 -5.70 12.04 3.92
CA LYS A 111 -6.67 13.13 3.74
C LYS A 111 -6.07 14.20 2.83
N LYS A 112 -6.88 15.21 2.49
CA LYS A 112 -6.38 16.41 1.83
C LYS A 112 -5.29 17.04 2.71
N GLU A 113 -4.11 17.22 2.13
CA GLU A 113 -2.89 17.74 2.78
C GLU A 113 -2.30 16.92 3.95
N GLU A 114 -2.94 15.81 4.35
CA GLU A 114 -2.42 14.90 5.37
C GLU A 114 -1.86 13.64 4.69
N GLY A 115 -0.54 13.46 4.76
CA GLY A 115 0.16 12.30 4.23
C GLY A 115 1.03 11.62 5.27
N VAL A 116 1.10 10.29 5.21
CA VAL A 116 2.11 9.50 5.91
C VAL A 116 3.12 9.00 4.90
N SER A 117 4.41 9.05 5.23
CA SER A 117 5.46 8.73 4.26
C SER A 117 6.34 7.58 4.72
N ILE A 118 7.03 6.94 3.78
CA ILE A 118 8.11 6.00 4.04
C ILE A 118 9.29 6.48 3.19
N LYS A 119 10.43 6.74 3.85
CA LYS A 119 11.70 6.95 3.14
C LYS A 119 12.38 5.61 2.91
N VAL A 120 12.85 5.39 1.70
CA VAL A 120 13.39 4.11 1.21
C VAL A 120 14.72 4.40 0.53
N VAL A 121 15.63 3.44 0.46
CA VAL A 121 16.79 3.57 -0.42
C VAL A 121 16.31 3.80 -1.87
N ASP A 122 16.76 4.89 -2.50
CA ASP A 122 16.33 5.37 -3.83
C ASP A 122 16.16 4.24 -4.87
N SER A 123 17.18 3.39 -5.03
CA SER A 123 17.15 2.24 -5.96
C SER A 123 16.00 1.22 -5.73
N GLN A 124 15.32 1.27 -4.59
CA GLN A 124 14.19 0.40 -4.24
C GLN A 124 12.86 1.16 -4.12
N ALA A 125 12.90 2.49 -4.05
CA ALA A 125 11.73 3.33 -3.82
C ALA A 125 10.69 3.16 -4.94
N GLU A 126 11.12 3.18 -6.20
CA GLU A 126 10.22 3.03 -7.35
C GLU A 126 9.53 1.65 -7.37
N MET A 127 10.27 0.57 -7.12
CA MET A 127 9.70 -0.78 -7.10
C MET A 127 8.70 -0.94 -5.95
N LEU A 128 9.04 -0.42 -4.76
CA LEU A 128 8.16 -0.48 -3.60
C LEU A 128 6.90 0.38 -3.81
N TYR A 129 7.04 1.57 -4.40
CA TYR A 129 5.93 2.40 -4.83
C TYR A 129 4.97 1.66 -5.77
N LYS A 130 5.51 1.03 -6.84
CA LYS A 130 4.71 0.24 -7.79
C LYS A 130 3.99 -0.92 -7.11
N ALA A 131 4.62 -1.58 -6.14
CA ALA A 131 3.99 -2.65 -5.37
C ALA A 131 2.82 -2.14 -4.52
N PHE A 132 2.96 -0.99 -3.85
CA PHE A 132 1.84 -0.37 -3.12
C PHE A 132 0.69 0.05 -4.05
N VAL A 133 0.99 0.67 -5.20
CA VAL A 133 -0.02 1.01 -6.20
C VAL A 133 -0.73 -0.25 -6.70
N TYR A 134 0.02 -1.30 -7.02
CA TYR A 134 -0.56 -2.57 -7.45
C TYR A 134 -1.47 -3.17 -6.37
N LEU A 135 -1.03 -3.20 -5.11
CA LEU A 135 -1.84 -3.64 -3.98
C LEU A 135 -3.16 -2.88 -3.90
N GLN A 136 -3.14 -1.56 -4.11
CA GLN A 136 -4.35 -0.72 -4.14
C GLN A 136 -5.33 -1.16 -5.25
N THR A 137 -4.83 -1.55 -6.43
CA THR A 137 -5.68 -2.00 -7.55
C THR A 137 -6.28 -3.40 -7.35
N LEU A 138 -5.68 -4.23 -6.50
CA LEU A 138 -6.14 -5.60 -6.30
C LEU A 138 -7.51 -5.69 -5.64
N LYS A 139 -7.91 -4.77 -4.75
CA LYS A 139 -9.29 -4.78 -4.22
C LYS A 139 -10.32 -4.26 -5.20
N GLU A 140 -9.98 -3.24 -5.99
CA GLU A 140 -10.90 -2.67 -6.97
C GLU A 140 -11.38 -3.71 -8.00
N LYS A 141 -10.53 -4.70 -8.32
CA LYS A 141 -10.91 -5.85 -9.12
C LYS A 141 -11.86 -6.80 -8.38
N LYS A 142 -11.61 -7.11 -7.10
CA LYS A 142 -12.42 -8.04 -6.29
C LYS A 142 -13.85 -7.51 -6.11
N ASP A 143 -13.96 -6.23 -5.82
CA ASP A 143 -15.25 -5.55 -5.62
C ASP A 143 -16.04 -5.35 -6.92
N ARG A 144 -15.38 -5.37 -8.10
CA ARG A 144 -16.04 -5.31 -9.41
C ARG A 144 -16.66 -6.68 -9.76
N PHE A 145 -15.93 -7.78 -9.54
CA PHE A 145 -16.44 -9.13 -9.78
C PHE A 145 -17.51 -9.59 -8.78
N ALA A 146 -17.54 -9.05 -7.56
CA ALA A 146 -18.59 -9.37 -6.58
C ALA A 146 -19.94 -8.67 -6.87
N ARG A 147 -19.99 -7.74 -7.83
CA ARG A 147 -21.18 -6.95 -8.19
C ARG A 147 -21.77 -7.32 -9.56
N GLU A 148 -21.15 -8.24 -10.28
CA GLU A 148 -21.60 -8.81 -11.56
C GLU A 148 -22.14 -10.23 -11.35
#